data_AF-A0A845MMA5-F1
#
_entry.id   AF-A0A845MMA5-F1
#
_cell.length_a   1.000
_cell.length_b   1.000
_cell.length_c   1.000
_cell.angle_alpha   90.00
_cell.angle_beta   90.00
_cell.angle_gamma   90.00
#
_symmetry.space_group_name_H-M   'P 1'
#
loop_
_entity.id
_entity.type
_entity.pdbx_description
1 polymer ?
#
loop_
_entity_poly.entity_id
_entity_poly.type
_entity_poly.pdbx_seq_one_letter_code
_entity_poly.pdbx_strand_id
1 'polypeptide(L)'
;MKSELIKLHRQQGAALMVALMILVVVSLLGLSAMKSSVFSAKVATGTQADAMTFEAAETALIEAYEELSDLSGEDLYAQLSGSNSLQRCVSKSNTSKEGVCGNNDYLDSRGLLRAASTSRLDGYEPIEGSQISTTGGGAVFVDYKIAMLGESEMKSFNLDNHHLQEALKRGIKPGSEIE
;
A
#
# COMPACT_ATOMS: atom_id res chain seq x y z
N MET A 1 46.67 15.06 -76.35
CA MET A 1 47.03 16.03 -75.29
C MET A 1 46.30 15.60 -74.02
N LYS A 2 47.06 15.14 -73.01
CA LYS A 2 46.73 14.92 -71.58
C LYS A 2 45.39 14.24 -71.23
N SER A 3 45.34 12.95 -70.90
CA SER A 3 45.70 12.31 -69.62
C SER A 3 44.88 12.78 -68.42
N GLU A 4 43.79 12.07 -68.10
CA GLU A 4 43.22 11.92 -66.75
C GLU A 4 42.52 10.55 -66.71
N LEU A 5 43.33 9.50 -66.57
CA LEU A 5 42.89 8.11 -66.47
C LEU A 5 42.49 7.89 -65.01
N ILE A 6 41.20 7.98 -64.74
CA ILE A 6 40.60 7.86 -63.41
C ILE A 6 41.02 6.52 -62.78
N LYS A 7 41.95 6.57 -61.82
CA LYS A 7 42.30 5.43 -60.96
C LYS A 7 41.17 5.17 -59.96
N LEU A 8 40.09 4.54 -60.42
CA LEU A 8 39.10 3.90 -59.55
C LEU A 8 39.37 2.40 -59.59
N HIS A 9 40.07 1.86 -58.59
CA HIS A 9 39.97 0.47 -58.08
C HIS A 9 41.23 0.11 -57.29
N ARG A 10 41.27 0.38 -55.97
CA ARG A 10 42.06 -0.43 -55.00
C ARG A 10 41.75 -0.22 -53.52
N GLN A 11 40.49 0.01 -53.12
CA GLN A 11 40.11 0.23 -51.70
C GLN A 11 38.76 -0.42 -51.30
N GLN A 12 38.16 -1.28 -52.13
CA GLN A 12 36.80 -1.81 -51.88
C GLN A 12 36.69 -2.70 -50.62
N GLY A 13 37.76 -3.40 -50.21
CA GLY A 13 37.75 -4.21 -48.98
C GLY A 13 37.90 -3.40 -47.68
N ALA A 14 38.68 -2.32 -47.71
CA ALA A 14 38.93 -1.48 -46.54
C ALA A 14 37.69 -0.67 -46.15
N ALA A 15 36.94 -0.16 -47.14
CA ALA A 15 35.71 0.57 -46.91
C ALA A 15 34.64 -0.28 -46.19
N LEU A 16 34.54 -1.56 -46.56
CA LEU A 16 33.57 -2.48 -45.96
C LEU A 16 33.93 -2.81 -44.50
N MET A 17 35.21 -3.00 -44.20
CA MET A 17 35.70 -3.18 -42.83
C MET A 17 35.44 -1.95 -41.95
N VAL A 18 35.69 -0.74 -42.46
CA VAL A 18 35.43 0.50 -41.73
C VAL A 18 33.93 0.68 -41.48
N ALA A 19 33.08 0.42 -42.48
CA ALA A 19 31.63 0.47 -42.31
C ALA A 19 31.15 -0.51 -41.24
N LEU A 20 31.70 -1.73 -41.22
CA LEU A 20 31.34 -2.75 -40.23
C LEU A 20 31.81 -2.34 -38.81
N MET A 21 33.01 -1.78 -38.68
CA MET A 21 33.50 -1.21 -37.42
C MET A 21 32.57 -0.10 -36.90
N ILE A 22 32.15 0.83 -37.76
CA ILE A 22 31.22 1.90 -37.37
C ILE A 22 29.86 1.33 -36.95
N LEU A 23 29.32 0.37 -37.71
CA LEU A 23 28.06 -0.29 -37.36
C LEU A 23 28.13 -0.99 -35.99
N VAL A 24 29.26 -1.66 -35.70
CA VAL A 24 29.48 -2.29 -34.38
C VAL A 24 29.51 -1.25 -33.27
N VAL A 25 30.24 -0.15 -33.44
CA VAL A 25 30.30 0.94 -32.45
C VAL A 25 28.90 1.52 -32.20
N VAL A 26 28.16 1.86 -33.26
CA VAL A 26 26.80 2.39 -33.14
C VAL A 26 25.85 1.39 -32.47
N SER A 27 25.99 0.10 -32.76
CA SER A 27 25.19 -0.96 -32.13
C SER A 27 25.46 -1.07 -30.63
N LEU A 28 26.73 -0.98 -30.21
CA LEU A 28 27.11 -0.99 -28.79
C LEU A 28 26.59 0.23 -28.04
N LEU A 29 26.61 1.41 -28.69
CA LEU A 29 26.01 2.62 -28.14
C LEU A 29 24.48 2.46 -27.99
N GLY A 30 23.82 1.90 -29.01
CA GLY A 30 22.37 1.60 -28.97
C GLY A 30 21.99 0.62 -27.86
N LEU A 31 22.75 -0.47 -27.71
CA LEU A 31 22.54 -1.45 -26.64
C LEU A 31 22.74 -0.83 -25.23
N SER A 32 23.74 0.04 -25.09
CA SER A 32 24.00 0.73 -23.82
C SER A 32 22.84 1.63 -23.42
N ALA A 33 22.29 2.39 -24.38
CA ALA A 33 21.11 3.20 -24.17
C ALA A 33 19.88 2.34 -23.82
N MET A 34 19.64 1.24 -24.54
CA MET A 34 18.51 0.35 -24.29
C MET A 34 18.58 -0.30 -22.88
N LYS A 35 19.76 -0.72 -22.44
CA LYS A 35 19.96 -1.27 -21.09
C LYS A 35 19.59 -0.25 -20.01
N SER A 36 19.99 1.01 -20.19
CA SER A 36 19.62 2.10 -19.26
C SER A 36 18.11 2.32 -19.24
N SER A 37 17.45 2.36 -20.40
CA SER A 37 15.99 2.51 -20.48
C SER A 37 15.24 1.39 -19.77
N VAL A 38 15.67 0.14 -19.94
CA VAL A 38 15.05 -1.03 -19.26
C VAL A 38 15.24 -0.94 -17.75
N PHE A 39 16.42 -0.51 -17.28
CA PHE A 39 16.66 -0.31 -15.87
C PHE A 39 15.73 0.76 -15.29
N SER A 40 15.64 1.93 -15.92
CA SER A 40 14.74 3.00 -15.49
C SER A 40 13.28 2.55 -15.48
N ALA A 41 12.85 1.76 -16.47
CA ALA A 41 11.49 1.20 -16.50
C ALA A 41 11.24 0.26 -15.30
N LYS A 42 12.19 -0.61 -14.95
CA LYS A 42 12.06 -1.49 -13.78
C LYS A 42 11.96 -0.71 -12.47
N VAL A 43 12.77 0.34 -12.31
CA VAL A 43 12.70 1.21 -11.13
C VAL A 43 11.34 1.90 -11.06
N ALA A 44 10.87 2.47 -12.18
CA ALA A 44 9.56 3.13 -12.24
C ALA A 44 8.40 2.16 -11.89
N THR A 45 8.44 0.93 -12.41
CA THR A 45 7.44 -0.10 -12.08
C THR A 45 7.52 -0.51 -10.61
N GLY A 46 8.72 -0.62 -10.04
CA GLY A 46 8.88 -0.92 -8.61
C GLY A 46 8.29 0.18 -7.72
N THR A 47 8.60 1.45 -8.00
CA THR A 47 8.03 2.58 -7.25
C THR A 47 6.52 2.69 -7.43
N GLN A 48 5.99 2.33 -8.60
CA GLN A 48 4.55 2.30 -8.84
C GLN A 48 3.88 1.17 -8.04
N ALA A 49 4.50 -0.01 -7.98
CA ALA A 49 3.98 -1.13 -7.20
C ALA A 49 3.95 -0.82 -5.70
N ASP A 50 5.00 -0.17 -5.20
CA ASP A 50 5.10 0.28 -3.81
C ASP A 50 4.02 1.32 -3.46
N ALA A 51 3.82 2.32 -4.33
CA ALA A 51 2.75 3.30 -4.17
C ALA A 51 1.35 2.64 -4.19
N MET A 52 1.12 1.68 -5.08
CA MET A 52 -0.15 0.94 -5.12
C MET A 52 -0.38 0.14 -3.83
N THR A 53 0.65 -0.48 -3.24
CA THR A 53 0.52 -1.16 -1.94
C THR A 53 0.20 -0.18 -0.82
N PHE A 54 0.93 0.95 -0.76
CA PHE A 54 0.68 2.02 0.22
C PHE A 54 -0.78 2.51 0.16
N GLU A 55 -1.28 2.84 -1.03
CA GLU A 55 -2.66 3.29 -1.22
C GLU A 55 -3.69 2.21 -0.83
N ALA A 56 -3.37 0.94 -1.04
CA ALA A 56 -4.23 -0.18 -0.64
C ALA A 56 -4.37 -0.28 0.89
N ALA A 57 -3.25 -0.21 1.61
CA ALA A 57 -3.25 -0.23 3.07
C ALA A 57 -4.05 0.95 3.64
N GLU A 58 -3.88 2.14 3.05
CA GLU A 58 -4.62 3.33 3.47
C GLU A 58 -6.11 3.23 3.15
N THR A 59 -6.48 2.65 2.01
CA THR A 59 -7.89 2.39 1.67
C THR A 59 -8.53 1.49 2.73
N ALA A 60 -7.82 0.45 3.20
CA ALA A 60 -8.33 -0.41 4.27
C ALA A 60 -8.48 0.31 5.62
N LEU A 61 -7.60 1.26 5.92
CA LEU A 61 -7.72 2.10 7.11
C LEU A 61 -8.90 3.08 7.01
N ILE A 62 -9.12 3.69 5.86
CA ILE A 62 -10.24 4.61 5.64
C ILE A 62 -11.57 3.89 5.86
N GLU A 63 -11.74 2.70 5.26
CA GLU A 63 -12.97 1.91 5.43
C GLU A 63 -13.17 1.47 6.89
N ALA A 64 -12.09 1.06 7.59
CA ALA A 64 -12.16 0.76 9.01
C ALA A 64 -12.53 2.01 9.83
N TYR A 65 -11.96 3.16 9.50
CA TYR A 65 -12.26 4.42 10.19
C TYR A 65 -13.72 4.84 9.99
N GLU A 66 -14.26 4.73 8.78
CA GLU A 66 -15.67 5.02 8.50
C GLU A 66 -16.59 4.13 9.33
N GLU A 67 -16.32 2.82 9.36
CA GLU A 67 -17.08 1.89 10.19
C GLU A 67 -16.96 2.20 11.69
N LEU A 68 -15.74 2.48 12.16
CA LEU A 68 -15.51 2.91 13.53
C LEU A 68 -16.24 4.20 13.84
N SER A 69 -16.39 5.11 12.88
CA SER A 69 -17.07 6.39 13.06
C SER A 69 -18.59 6.21 13.17
N ASP A 70 -19.16 5.27 12.42
CA ASP A 70 -20.59 4.96 12.40
C ASP A 70 -21.07 4.15 13.62
N LEU A 71 -20.17 3.40 14.28
CA LEU A 71 -20.50 2.64 15.49
C LEU A 71 -20.91 3.55 16.65
N SER A 72 -21.91 3.16 17.45
CA SER A 72 -22.21 3.86 18.69
C SER A 72 -21.10 3.63 19.73
N GLY A 73 -20.94 4.51 20.72
CA GLY A 73 -19.94 4.32 21.78
C GLY A 73 -20.16 3.05 22.63
N GLU A 74 -21.39 2.57 22.70
CA GLU A 74 -21.78 1.34 23.40
C GLU A 74 -21.41 0.09 22.57
N ASP A 75 -21.72 0.11 21.27
CA ASP A 75 -21.39 -0.99 20.34
C ASP A 75 -19.88 -1.11 20.13
N LEU A 76 -19.18 0.03 20.08
CA LEU A 76 -17.72 0.08 19.98
C LEU A 76 -17.06 -0.69 21.13
N TYR A 77 -17.52 -0.47 22.36
CA TYR A 77 -17.01 -1.18 23.52
C TYR A 77 -17.38 -2.67 23.46
N ALA A 78 -18.62 -3.00 23.08
CA ALA A 78 -19.05 -4.39 22.94
C ALA A 78 -18.23 -5.15 21.89
N GLN A 79 -17.84 -4.50 20.78
CA GLN A 79 -17.10 -5.14 19.69
C GLN A 79 -15.59 -5.21 19.91
N LEU A 80 -14.99 -4.26 20.64
CA LEU A 80 -13.53 -4.17 20.82
C LEU A 80 -13.06 -4.52 22.24
N SER A 81 -13.96 -4.75 23.20
CA SER A 81 -13.61 -5.22 24.54
C SER A 81 -13.11 -6.67 24.53
N GLY A 82 -12.37 -7.07 25.56
CA GLY A 82 -12.03 -8.48 25.80
C GLY A 82 -11.07 -9.11 24.78
N SER A 83 -10.10 -8.35 24.28
CA SER A 83 -9.12 -8.78 23.25
C SER A 83 -9.68 -9.02 21.85
N ASN A 84 -10.91 -8.57 21.59
CA ASN A 84 -11.47 -8.62 20.24
C ASN A 84 -10.80 -7.55 19.34
N SER A 85 -10.69 -7.88 18.06
CA SER A 85 -10.20 -6.95 17.04
C SER A 85 -11.15 -6.95 15.85
N LEU A 86 -11.46 -5.76 15.35
CA LEU A 86 -12.26 -5.59 14.16
C LEU A 86 -11.37 -5.78 12.93
N GLN A 87 -11.54 -6.91 12.26
CA GLN A 87 -10.80 -7.21 11.03
C GLN A 87 -11.69 -6.99 9.82
N ARG A 88 -11.20 -6.19 8.88
CA ARG A 88 -11.87 -5.94 7.60
C ARG A 88 -10.94 -6.26 6.44
N CYS A 89 -11.51 -6.83 5.40
CA CYS A 89 -10.83 -7.06 4.13
C CYS A 89 -11.46 -6.18 3.05
N VAL A 90 -10.61 -5.49 2.29
CA VAL A 90 -11.05 -4.69 1.15
C VAL A 90 -10.89 -5.50 -0.12
N SER A 91 -12.01 -5.76 -0.78
CA SER A 91 -12.07 -6.47 -2.05
C SER A 91 -12.81 -5.63 -3.09
N LYS A 92 -12.61 -5.95 -4.37
CA LYS A 92 -13.34 -5.31 -5.47
C LYS A 92 -14.87 -5.35 -5.32
N SER A 93 -15.42 -6.39 -4.71
CA SER A 93 -16.88 -6.56 -4.56
C SER A 93 -17.44 -6.02 -3.26
N ASN A 94 -16.63 -5.95 -2.21
CA ASN A 94 -17.01 -5.45 -0.89
C ASN A 94 -15.78 -4.82 -0.23
N THR A 95 -15.88 -3.52 0.07
CA THR A 95 -14.80 -2.73 0.65
C THR A 95 -14.66 -2.91 2.17
N SER A 96 -15.74 -3.30 2.85
CA SER A 96 -15.73 -3.63 4.29
C SER A 96 -16.22 -5.06 4.53
N LYS A 97 -15.52 -6.03 3.93
CA LYS A 97 -15.82 -7.45 4.17
C LYS A 97 -15.32 -7.85 5.56
N GLU A 98 -16.16 -8.49 6.37
CA GLU A 98 -15.76 -8.98 7.69
C GLU A 98 -14.70 -10.08 7.64
N GLY A 99 -13.71 -9.96 8.52
CA GLY A 99 -12.67 -10.95 8.75
C GLY A 99 -11.47 -10.82 7.83
N VAL A 100 -10.61 -11.85 7.88
CA VAL A 100 -9.38 -11.92 7.09
C VAL A 100 -9.67 -12.07 5.60
N CYS A 101 -8.79 -11.50 4.77
CA CYS A 101 -8.86 -11.69 3.33
C CYS A 101 -8.63 -13.16 2.94
N GLY A 102 -9.59 -13.72 2.21
CA GLY A 102 -9.51 -15.04 1.60
C GLY A 102 -8.60 -15.06 0.36
N ASN A 103 -8.51 -16.23 -0.28
CA ASN A 103 -7.60 -16.42 -1.41
C ASN A 103 -7.97 -15.67 -2.70
N ASN A 104 -9.23 -15.24 -2.82
CA ASN A 104 -9.76 -14.55 -3.99
C ASN A 104 -10.18 -13.10 -3.68
N ASP A 105 -9.93 -12.64 -2.46
CA ASP A 105 -10.25 -11.28 -2.06
C ASP A 105 -9.08 -10.39 -2.47
N TYR A 106 -9.21 -9.77 -3.63
CA TYR A 106 -8.27 -8.81 -4.18
C TYR A 106 -8.96 -7.46 -4.36
N LEU A 107 -8.21 -6.40 -4.08
CA LEU A 107 -8.65 -5.03 -4.30
C LEU A 107 -8.69 -4.71 -5.80
N ASP A 108 -7.78 -5.30 -6.57
CA ASP A 108 -7.64 -5.02 -8.00
C ASP A 108 -8.24 -6.12 -8.90
N SER A 109 -8.54 -5.75 -10.15
CA SER A 109 -9.08 -6.69 -11.14
C SER A 109 -8.08 -7.73 -11.63
N ARG A 110 -6.78 -7.50 -11.41
CA ARG A 110 -5.70 -8.39 -11.86
C ARG A 110 -5.39 -9.48 -10.84
N GLY A 111 -5.94 -9.40 -9.62
CA GLY A 111 -5.74 -10.39 -8.57
C GLY A 111 -4.33 -10.34 -7.97
N LEU A 112 -3.75 -9.15 -7.86
CA LEU A 112 -2.37 -8.94 -7.41
C LEU A 112 -2.30 -8.27 -6.05
N LEU A 113 -3.26 -7.40 -5.74
CA LEU A 113 -3.22 -6.53 -4.56
C LEU A 113 -4.26 -6.97 -3.54
N ARG A 114 -3.80 -7.22 -2.31
CA ARG A 114 -4.65 -7.48 -1.15
C ARG A 114 -4.52 -6.35 -0.15
N ALA A 115 -5.61 -6.01 0.50
CA ALA A 115 -5.65 -4.98 1.52
C ALA A 115 -6.58 -5.41 2.66
N ALA A 116 -6.11 -5.29 3.89
CA ALA A 116 -6.85 -5.62 5.09
C ALA A 116 -6.58 -4.56 6.16
N SER A 117 -7.48 -4.45 7.12
CA SER A 117 -7.31 -3.62 8.30
C SER A 117 -7.70 -4.38 9.55
N THR A 118 -6.98 -4.12 10.64
CA THR A 118 -7.25 -4.65 11.96
C THR A 118 -7.31 -3.51 12.95
N SER A 119 -8.45 -3.33 13.62
CA SER A 119 -8.61 -2.32 14.67
C SER A 119 -8.73 -2.98 16.04
N ARG A 120 -8.02 -2.47 17.04
CA ARG A 120 -8.03 -2.97 18.42
C ARG A 120 -8.12 -1.82 19.40
N LEU A 121 -8.81 -2.04 20.52
CA LEU A 121 -8.80 -1.09 21.63
C LEU A 121 -7.44 -1.15 22.34
N ASP A 122 -6.73 -0.03 22.40
CA ASP A 122 -5.39 0.10 23.02
C ASP A 122 -5.41 0.89 24.33
N GLY A 123 -6.61 1.14 24.86
CA GLY A 123 -6.82 1.77 26.15
C GLY A 123 -7.90 2.85 26.12
N TYR A 124 -7.98 3.59 27.21
CA TYR A 124 -8.93 4.68 27.39
C TYR A 124 -8.34 5.75 28.28
N GLU A 125 -8.73 7.00 28.05
CA GLU A 125 -8.40 8.13 28.91
C GLU A 125 -9.69 8.80 29.40
N PRO A 126 -9.84 9.04 30.71
CA PRO A 126 -10.99 9.79 31.21
C PRO A 126 -10.91 11.23 30.73
N ILE A 127 -12.05 11.78 30.31
CA ILE A 127 -12.12 13.18 29.91
C ILE A 127 -12.01 14.05 31.17
N GLU A 128 -11.22 15.11 31.12
CA GLU A 128 -11.10 16.05 32.24
C GLU A 128 -12.48 16.62 32.62
N GLY A 129 -12.84 16.48 33.91
CA GLY A 129 -14.14 16.93 34.44
C GLY A 129 -15.28 15.91 34.33
N SER A 130 -15.04 14.72 33.78
CA SER A 130 -16.00 13.61 33.76
C SER A 130 -16.31 13.15 35.19
N GLN A 131 -17.58 13.24 35.62
CA GLN A 131 -18.02 12.80 36.94
C GLN A 131 -18.45 11.33 36.89
N ILE A 132 -17.96 10.52 37.82
CA ILE A 132 -18.41 9.14 37.99
C ILE A 132 -19.80 9.20 38.65
N SER A 133 -20.86 8.90 37.88
CA SER A 133 -22.19 8.77 38.45
C SER A 133 -22.24 7.52 39.34
N THR A 134 -22.33 7.65 40.65
CA THR A 134 -22.30 6.50 41.59
C THR A 134 -23.68 5.91 41.89
N THR A 135 -24.75 6.39 41.24
CA THR A 135 -26.12 5.93 41.48
C THR A 135 -26.71 5.33 40.20
N GLY A 136 -26.95 4.02 40.20
CA GLY A 136 -27.68 3.32 39.13
C GLY A 136 -26.84 2.68 38.03
N GLY A 137 -25.72 2.03 38.36
CA GLY A 137 -24.83 1.41 37.37
C GLY A 137 -23.92 2.46 36.74
N GLY A 138 -23.00 2.98 37.55
CA GLY A 138 -22.19 4.14 37.19
C GLY A 138 -21.50 3.99 35.85
N ALA A 139 -21.32 5.09 35.14
CA ALA A 139 -20.63 5.11 33.86
C ALA A 139 -19.81 6.39 33.76
N VAL A 140 -18.69 6.33 33.06
CA VAL A 140 -17.76 7.45 32.90
C VAL A 140 -17.54 7.69 31.42
N PHE A 141 -17.57 8.96 31.02
CA PHE A 141 -17.18 9.34 29.67
C PHE A 141 -15.66 9.25 29.53
N VAL A 142 -15.21 8.46 28.57
CA VAL A 142 -13.80 8.23 28.27
C VAL A 142 -13.55 8.42 26.78
N ASP A 143 -12.34 8.83 26.43
CA ASP A 143 -11.85 8.79 25.06
C ASP A 143 -11.12 7.46 24.87
N TYR A 144 -11.69 6.58 24.07
CA TYR A 144 -11.10 5.29 23.72
C TYR A 144 -9.98 5.49 22.69
N LYS A 145 -8.83 4.89 22.97
CA LYS A 145 -7.69 4.82 22.04
C LYS A 145 -7.84 3.56 21.21
N ILE A 146 -7.97 3.72 19.90
CA ILE A 146 -8.13 2.60 18.97
C ILE A 146 -6.91 2.58 18.05
N ALA A 147 -6.12 1.52 18.17
CA ALA A 147 -5.02 1.27 17.26
C ALA A 147 -5.57 0.54 16.02
N MET A 148 -5.38 1.13 14.85
CA MET A 148 -5.75 0.59 13.56
C MET A 148 -4.49 0.25 12.77
N LEU A 149 -4.41 -0.97 12.27
CA LEU A 149 -3.33 -1.45 11.42
C LEU A 149 -3.90 -1.72 10.03
N GLY A 150 -3.47 -0.97 9.02
CA GLY A 150 -3.71 -1.25 7.61
C GLY A 150 -2.57 -2.09 7.05
N GLU A 151 -2.91 -3.16 6.35
CA GLU A 151 -1.96 -4.08 5.77
C GLU A 151 -2.26 -4.23 4.28
N SER A 152 -1.21 -4.27 3.47
CA SER A 152 -1.34 -4.56 2.05
C SER A 152 -0.24 -5.48 1.57
N GLU A 153 -0.56 -6.29 0.57
CA GLU A 153 0.38 -7.25 0.00
C GLU A 153 0.24 -7.29 -1.52
N MET A 154 1.39 -7.26 -2.21
CA MET A 154 1.51 -7.53 -3.64
C MET A 154 2.55 -8.63 -3.90
N LYS A 155 2.08 -9.89 -3.87
CA LYS A 155 2.94 -11.09 -4.00
C LYS A 155 3.82 -11.10 -5.25
N SER A 156 3.33 -10.57 -6.37
CA SER A 156 4.10 -10.57 -7.63
C SER A 156 5.37 -9.71 -7.59
N PHE A 157 5.41 -8.71 -6.71
CA PHE A 157 6.57 -7.85 -6.52
C PHE A 157 7.29 -8.08 -5.19
N ASN A 158 6.80 -9.01 -4.35
CA ASN A 158 7.28 -9.24 -3.00
C ASN A 158 7.31 -7.93 -2.19
N LEU A 159 6.19 -7.20 -2.24
CA LEU A 159 5.96 -5.96 -1.51
C LEU A 159 4.85 -6.18 -0.49
N ASP A 160 5.11 -5.72 0.73
CA ASP A 160 4.16 -5.63 1.83
C ASP A 160 4.26 -4.23 2.44
N ASN A 161 3.14 -3.71 2.91
CA ASN A 161 3.11 -2.42 3.60
C ASN A 161 2.17 -2.47 4.80
N HIS A 162 2.59 -1.86 5.90
CA HIS A 162 1.92 -1.88 7.19
C HIS A 162 1.82 -0.45 7.74
N HIS A 163 0.61 0.05 7.90
CA HIS A 163 0.33 1.40 8.37
C HIS A 163 -0.37 1.32 9.73
N LEU A 164 0.28 1.83 10.78
CA LEU A 164 -0.35 1.96 12.09
C LEU A 164 -0.87 3.38 12.28
N GLN A 165 -2.14 3.53 12.59
CA GLN A 165 -2.76 4.80 12.95
C GLN A 165 -3.54 4.65 14.25
N GLU A 166 -3.59 5.72 15.04
CA GLU A 166 -4.39 5.77 16.26
C GLU A 166 -5.57 6.71 16.06
N ALA A 167 -6.76 6.24 16.40
CA ALA A 167 -7.98 7.04 16.45
C ALA A 167 -8.46 7.19 17.88
N LEU A 168 -8.97 8.38 18.19
CA LEU A 168 -9.65 8.67 19.44
C LEU A 168 -11.15 8.72 19.20
N LYS A 169 -11.90 7.91 19.94
CA LYS A 169 -13.36 7.96 19.90
C LYS A 169 -13.93 8.10 21.30
N ARG A 170 -14.79 9.11 21.47
CA ARG A 170 -15.50 9.32 22.72
C ARG A 170 -16.56 8.25 22.92
N GLY A 171 -16.58 7.66 24.10
CA GLY A 171 -17.59 6.68 24.46
C GLY A 171 -17.88 6.68 25.96
N ILE A 172 -18.76 5.76 26.34
CA ILE A 172 -19.16 5.55 27.72
C ILE A 172 -18.54 4.23 28.16
N LYS A 173 -17.84 4.25 29.30
CA LYS A 173 -17.36 3.03 29.94
C LYS A 173 -18.23 2.70 31.15
N PRO A 174 -18.76 1.47 31.26
CA PRO A 174 -19.49 1.04 32.44
C PRO A 174 -18.55 1.00 33.65
N GLY A 175 -19.04 1.54 34.76
CA GLY A 175 -18.36 1.73 36.03
C GLY A 175 -18.04 0.44 36.77
N SER A 176 -18.67 -0.67 36.38
CA SER A 176 -18.31 -2.02 36.84
C SER A 176 -16.96 -2.50 36.33
N GLU A 177 -16.38 -1.85 35.32
CA GLU A 177 -15.13 -2.23 34.67
C GLU A 177 -14.05 -1.15 34.78
N ILE A 178 -14.24 -0.18 35.69
CA ILE A 178 -13.24 0.81 36.07
C ILE A 178 -12.42 0.19 37.21
N GLU A 179 -11.19 -0.25 36.91
CA GLU A 179 -10.17 -0.61 37.91
C GLU A 179 -9.48 0.64 38.46
#